data_AF-A0A225W086-F1
#
_entry.id   AF-A0A225W086-F1
#
_cell.length_a   1.000
_cell.length_b   1.000
_cell.length_c   1.000
_cell.angle_alpha   90.00
_cell.angle_beta   90.00
_cell.angle_gamma   90.00
#
_symmetry.space_group_name_H-M   'P 1'
#
loop_
_entity.id
_entity.type
_entity.pdbx_description
1 polymer ?
#
loop_
_entity_poly.entity_id
_entity_poly.type
_entity_poly.pdbx_seq_one_letter_code
_entity_poly.pdbx_strand_id
1 'polypeptide(L)'
;MVVGTMPPPSAPVDKEELRIEARRQREIERYKKLGPGRLRCIGADIAGVKNQIEERQKQEAVDRETMRVSEEEDAAIRRYLLQVESEDALAKRRELLTLRNDWDLQTTELREARARAAAVRSSSIDPDSCAQGAAQKFDGEDVARLERIRLQAMQMKQWSIQKMAEEAQRKASENEDMAAYMTRLFEIERRMDELHLGNERERTAATAEISRFNQRLLAEQRQGEGERRRLEQEENAREIQLTLGSNLVSENPSQAAVPGKPFDQRVRVDHWKGFSAEQTKHYLRQNDEILNEKARRKQQEHEQAEEESRNQRELVRALAQEEYLAHQRRAQIKMDVRTTREQQTQEAADREQVNSDCSRGKIEASFFQRFGRSYR
;
A
#
# COMPACT_ATOMS: atom_id res chain seq x y z
N MET A 1 -92.82 7.39 176.90
CA MET A 1 -93.74 8.31 177.59
C MET A 1 -94.91 8.52 176.62
N VAL A 2 -95.98 7.70 176.64
CA VAL A 2 -97.21 7.79 177.48
C VAL A 2 -97.73 9.23 177.49
N VAL A 3 -98.90 9.58 176.95
CA VAL A 3 -100.32 9.29 177.32
C VAL A 3 -101.13 9.63 176.04
N GLY A 4 -102.18 8.97 175.55
CA GLY A 4 -103.35 8.37 176.19
C GLY A 4 -104.59 9.27 176.01
N THR A 5 -105.75 8.65 175.75
CA THR A 5 -107.15 9.17 175.73
C THR A 5 -107.64 9.83 174.44
N MET A 6 -108.86 9.62 173.93
CA MET A 6 -109.98 8.67 174.07
C MET A 6 -110.99 9.10 172.96
N PRO A 7 -111.89 8.22 172.45
CA PRO A 7 -112.86 8.52 171.38
C PRO A 7 -114.30 8.78 171.94
N PRO A 8 -115.39 8.54 171.19
CA PRO A 8 -116.31 9.43 170.45
C PRO A 8 -117.62 9.81 171.21
N PRO A 9 -118.58 10.51 170.57
CA PRO A 9 -119.95 9.96 170.45
C PRO A 9 -120.49 10.13 169.01
N SER A 10 -120.97 9.09 168.31
CA SER A 10 -122.19 8.29 168.52
C SER A 10 -123.48 8.99 168.08
N ALA A 11 -123.90 8.65 166.86
CA ALA A 11 -125.29 8.50 166.38
C ALA A 11 -126.28 9.70 166.54
N PRO A 12 -127.39 9.67 165.81
CA PRO A 12 -127.49 9.59 164.37
C PRO A 12 -128.35 10.78 163.89
N VAL A 13 -127.73 11.75 163.23
CA VAL A 13 -128.46 12.60 162.27
C VAL A 13 -128.28 11.87 160.95
N ASP A 14 -129.37 11.52 160.29
CA ASP A 14 -129.39 10.66 159.10
C ASP A 14 -128.19 10.97 158.19
N LYS A 15 -127.39 9.95 157.84
CA LYS A 15 -126.24 10.14 156.92
C LYS A 15 -126.67 10.76 155.59
N GLU A 16 -127.94 10.58 155.23
CA GLU A 16 -128.56 11.25 154.11
C GLU A 16 -128.70 12.75 154.36
N GLU A 17 -129.11 13.19 155.55
CA GLU A 17 -129.16 14.61 155.92
C GLU A 17 -127.78 15.26 155.94
N LEU A 18 -126.75 14.63 156.51
CA LEU A 18 -125.37 15.17 156.45
C LEU A 18 -124.80 15.18 155.02
N ARG A 19 -125.18 14.21 154.18
CA ARG A 19 -124.82 14.25 152.75
C ARG A 19 -125.58 15.35 152.01
N ILE A 20 -126.84 15.58 152.33
CA ILE A 20 -127.67 16.64 151.77
C ILE A 20 -127.14 18.00 152.22
N GLU A 21 -126.74 18.15 153.48
CA GLU A 21 -126.14 19.36 154.01
C GLU A 21 -124.73 19.58 153.47
N ALA A 22 -123.89 18.56 153.36
CA ALA A 22 -122.60 18.67 152.68
C ALA A 22 -122.75 18.93 151.17
N ARG A 23 -123.86 18.48 150.56
CA ARG A 23 -124.20 18.81 149.17
C ARG A 23 -124.69 20.25 149.08
N ARG A 24 -125.51 20.73 150.02
CA ARG A 24 -125.91 22.13 150.13
C ARG A 24 -124.72 23.04 150.41
N GLN A 25 -123.80 22.66 151.28
CA GLN A 25 -122.59 23.43 151.57
C GLN A 25 -121.68 23.46 150.36
N ARG A 26 -121.47 22.32 149.67
CA ARG A 26 -120.76 22.31 148.38
C ARG A 26 -121.48 23.13 147.33
N GLU A 27 -122.81 23.11 147.26
CA GLU A 27 -123.58 23.95 146.34
C GLU A 27 -123.52 25.42 146.73
N ILE A 28 -123.50 25.78 148.01
CA ILE A 28 -123.33 27.15 148.51
C ILE A 28 -121.91 27.64 148.22
N GLU A 29 -120.87 26.82 148.43
CA GLU A 29 -119.49 27.15 148.05
C GLU A 29 -119.34 27.26 146.54
N ARG A 30 -119.99 26.36 145.80
CA ARG A 30 -120.03 26.39 144.34
C ARG A 30 -120.77 27.64 143.88
N TYR A 31 -121.87 28.04 144.52
CA TYR A 31 -122.61 29.25 144.22
C TYR A 31 -121.82 30.51 144.61
N LYS A 32 -121.10 30.50 145.73
CA LYS A 32 -120.17 31.58 146.11
C LYS A 32 -119.02 31.72 145.11
N LYS A 33 -118.56 30.61 144.52
CA LYS A 33 -117.57 30.61 143.43
C LYS A 33 -118.18 30.98 142.07
N LEU A 34 -119.44 30.63 141.81
CA LEU A 34 -120.15 30.81 140.54
C LEU A 34 -120.99 32.10 140.45
N GLY A 35 -121.23 32.79 141.57
CA GLY A 35 -122.15 33.92 141.70
C GLY A 35 -121.56 35.25 141.22
N PRO A 36 -120.52 35.79 141.87
CA PRO A 36 -119.87 37.00 141.40
C PRO A 36 -118.99 36.70 140.17
N GLY A 37 -119.29 37.35 139.03
CA GLY A 37 -118.63 37.09 137.74
C GLY A 37 -117.09 37.21 137.74
N ARG A 38 -116.49 37.94 138.69
CA ARG A 38 -115.04 38.14 138.74
C ARG A 38 -114.24 36.88 139.10
N LEU A 39 -114.74 36.06 140.02
CA LEU A 39 -114.08 34.81 140.44
C LEU A 39 -114.25 33.68 139.40
N ARG A 40 -115.21 33.80 138.46
CA ARG A 40 -115.31 32.91 137.29
C ARG A 40 -114.30 33.24 136.20
N CYS A 41 -114.03 34.52 135.97
CA CYS A 41 -113.13 34.95 134.90
C CYS A 41 -111.66 34.89 135.31
N ILE A 42 -111.33 35.08 136.59
CA ILE A 42 -109.94 35.12 137.08
C ILE A 42 -109.87 34.40 138.44
N GLY A 43 -109.58 33.10 138.43
CA GLY A 43 -109.23 32.32 139.62
C GLY A 43 -107.76 31.93 139.57
N ALA A 44 -106.92 32.54 140.40
CA ALA A 44 -105.50 32.19 140.51
C ALA A 44 -105.15 31.88 141.97
N ASP A 45 -104.47 30.77 142.22
CA ASP A 45 -103.93 30.41 143.53
C ASP A 45 -102.62 31.16 143.77
N ILE A 46 -102.73 32.38 144.31
CA ILE A 46 -101.61 33.28 144.56
C ILE A 46 -100.61 32.66 145.54
N ALA A 47 -101.04 31.80 146.48
CA ALA A 47 -100.15 31.17 147.44
C ALA A 47 -99.30 30.08 146.78
N GLY A 48 -99.90 29.23 145.93
CA GLY A 48 -99.19 28.22 145.17
C GLY A 48 -98.15 28.82 144.20
N VAL A 49 -98.52 29.89 143.49
CA VAL A 49 -97.61 30.58 142.56
C VAL A 49 -96.42 31.21 143.29
N LYS A 50 -96.61 31.78 144.49
CA LYS A 50 -95.49 32.33 145.28
C LYS A 50 -94.46 31.26 145.66
N ASN A 51 -94.91 30.08 146.11
CA ASN A 51 -94.01 28.99 146.45
C ASN A 51 -93.20 28.50 145.23
N GLN A 52 -93.84 28.42 144.05
CA GLN A 52 -93.15 28.06 142.80
C GLN A 52 -92.10 29.10 142.39
N ILE A 53 -92.37 30.39 142.60
CA ILE A 53 -91.40 31.45 142.33
C ILE A 53 -90.20 31.33 143.27
N GLU A 54 -90.43 31.08 144.57
CA GLU A 54 -89.35 30.91 145.55
C GLU A 54 -88.48 29.68 145.26
N GLU A 55 -89.08 28.55 144.90
CA GLU A 55 -88.35 27.33 144.53
C GLU A 55 -87.48 27.56 143.27
N ARG A 56 -88.06 28.20 142.24
CA ARG A 56 -87.33 28.56 141.03
C ARG A 56 -86.18 29.53 141.32
N GLN A 57 -86.39 30.52 142.19
CA GLN A 57 -85.33 31.46 142.59
C GLN A 57 -84.18 30.75 143.32
N LYS A 58 -84.48 29.74 144.14
CA LYS A 58 -83.45 28.93 144.81
C LYS A 58 -82.67 28.09 143.80
N GLN A 59 -83.33 27.45 142.84
CA GLN A 59 -82.66 26.71 141.76
C GLN A 59 -81.76 27.63 140.92
N GLU A 60 -82.28 28.78 140.47
CA GLU A 60 -81.50 29.75 139.69
C GLU A 60 -80.32 30.35 140.46
N ALA A 61 -80.35 30.37 141.80
CA ALA A 61 -79.23 30.79 142.63
C ALA A 61 -78.13 29.71 142.68
N VAL A 62 -78.51 28.44 142.86
CA VAL A 62 -77.57 27.30 142.84
C VAL A 62 -76.91 27.17 141.46
N ASP A 63 -77.68 27.26 140.39
CA ASP A 63 -77.15 27.20 139.02
C ASP A 63 -76.19 28.36 138.70
N ARG A 64 -76.44 29.55 139.28
CA ARG A 64 -75.52 30.68 139.15
C ARG A 64 -74.21 30.45 139.90
N GLU A 65 -74.24 29.81 141.05
CA GLU A 65 -73.02 29.49 141.81
C GLU A 65 -72.21 28.39 141.11
N THR A 66 -72.85 27.33 140.58
CA THR A 66 -72.15 26.28 139.84
C THR A 66 -71.51 26.81 138.55
N MET A 67 -72.22 27.68 137.81
CA MET A 67 -71.67 28.37 136.64
C MET A 67 -70.45 29.23 137.00
N ARG A 68 -70.49 29.97 138.12
CA ARG A 68 -69.35 30.77 138.58
C ARG A 68 -68.12 29.92 138.91
N VAL A 69 -68.29 28.81 139.62
CA VAL A 69 -67.19 27.88 139.93
C VAL A 69 -66.60 27.29 138.65
N SER A 70 -67.46 26.88 137.70
CA SER A 70 -67.02 26.39 136.39
C SER A 70 -66.24 27.45 135.59
N GLU A 71 -66.69 28.71 135.59
CA GLU A 71 -66.02 29.81 134.90
C GLU A 71 -64.64 30.12 135.51
N GLU A 72 -64.50 30.01 136.84
CA GLU A 72 -63.24 30.19 137.56
C GLU A 72 -62.24 29.06 137.25
N GLU A 73 -62.70 27.81 137.22
CA GLU A 73 -61.90 26.65 136.81
C GLU A 73 -61.42 26.78 135.35
N ASP A 74 -62.34 27.13 134.44
CA ASP A 74 -62.01 27.39 133.04
C ASP A 74 -61.00 28.53 132.88
N ALA A 75 -61.11 29.60 133.68
CA ALA A 75 -60.16 30.71 133.67
C ALA A 75 -58.78 30.30 134.19
N ALA A 76 -58.71 29.39 135.17
CA ALA A 76 -57.45 28.82 135.64
C ALA A 76 -56.80 27.93 134.56
N ILE A 77 -57.58 27.05 133.91
CA ILE A 77 -57.11 26.18 132.83
C ILE A 77 -56.60 27.01 131.65
N ARG A 78 -57.33 28.05 131.23
CA ARG A 78 -56.90 28.95 130.14
C ARG A 78 -55.56 29.62 130.43
N ARG A 79 -55.34 30.09 131.67
CA ARG A 79 -54.07 30.70 132.08
C ARG A 79 -52.91 29.70 132.02
N TYR A 80 -53.13 28.47 132.48
CA TYR A 80 -52.11 27.42 132.43
C TYR A 80 -51.76 27.04 130.98
N LEU A 81 -52.76 26.86 130.11
CA LEU A 81 -52.53 26.56 128.69
C LEU A 81 -51.73 27.65 127.98
N LEU A 82 -52.07 28.93 128.20
CA LEU A 82 -51.30 30.07 127.66
C LEU A 82 -49.84 30.06 128.13
N GLN A 83 -49.59 29.72 129.39
CA GLN A 83 -48.23 29.62 129.90
C GLN A 83 -47.45 28.50 129.21
N VAL A 84 -48.02 27.29 129.12
CA VAL A 84 -47.40 26.14 128.44
C VAL A 84 -47.14 26.44 126.96
N GLU A 85 -48.11 27.03 126.26
CA GLU A 85 -47.94 27.43 124.85
C GLU A 85 -46.80 28.45 124.67
N SER A 86 -46.68 29.40 125.60
CA SER A 86 -45.60 30.40 125.57
C SER A 86 -44.23 29.78 125.82
N GLU A 87 -44.12 28.84 126.75
CA GLU A 87 -42.88 28.12 127.06
C GLU A 87 -42.47 27.22 125.90
N ASP A 88 -43.41 26.46 125.32
CA ASP A 88 -43.19 25.62 124.13
C ASP A 88 -42.79 26.44 122.90
N ALA A 89 -43.41 27.60 122.68
CA ALA A 89 -43.07 28.49 121.58
C ALA A 89 -41.64 29.04 121.73
N LEU A 90 -41.22 29.37 122.95
CA LEU A 90 -39.85 29.80 123.25
C LEU A 90 -38.84 28.66 123.06
N ALA A 91 -39.16 27.44 123.51
CA ALA A 91 -38.31 26.26 123.32
C ALA A 91 -38.10 25.95 121.83
N LYS A 92 -39.19 25.86 121.05
CA LYS A 92 -39.13 25.65 119.59
C LYS A 92 -38.33 26.75 118.88
N ARG A 93 -38.49 28.00 119.30
CA ARG A 93 -37.73 29.12 118.71
C ARG A 93 -36.23 29.00 119.00
N ARG A 94 -35.85 28.56 120.21
CA ARG A 94 -34.43 28.31 120.55
C ARG A 94 -33.85 27.19 119.69
N GLU A 95 -34.55 26.07 119.56
CA GLU A 95 -34.12 24.93 118.74
C GLU A 95 -33.98 25.29 117.26
N LEU A 96 -34.92 26.06 116.71
CA LEU A 96 -34.83 26.53 115.33
C LEU A 96 -33.63 27.47 115.11
N LEU A 97 -33.32 28.33 116.08
CA LEU A 97 -32.16 29.19 116.00
C LEU A 97 -30.85 28.41 116.10
N THR A 98 -30.76 27.40 116.97
CA THR A 98 -29.57 26.54 117.04
C THR A 98 -29.37 25.76 115.74
N LEU A 99 -30.44 25.15 115.21
CA LEU A 99 -30.36 24.40 113.95
C LEU A 99 -29.95 25.30 112.77
N ARG A 100 -30.47 26.51 112.71
CA ARG A 100 -30.08 27.49 111.68
C ARG A 100 -28.61 27.87 111.80
N ASN A 101 -28.13 28.14 113.01
CA ASN A 101 -26.73 28.50 113.24
C ASN A 101 -25.79 27.34 112.85
N ASP A 102 -26.13 26.11 113.20
CA ASP A 102 -25.34 24.92 112.84
C ASP A 102 -25.30 24.72 111.31
N TRP A 103 -26.45 24.89 110.64
CA TRP A 103 -26.53 24.81 109.18
C TRP A 103 -25.72 25.91 108.49
N ASP A 104 -25.81 27.14 108.98
CA ASP A 104 -25.06 28.28 108.45
C ASP A 104 -23.55 28.04 108.63
N LEU A 105 -23.11 27.54 109.79
CA LEU A 105 -21.72 27.17 110.04
C LEU A 105 -21.22 26.10 109.05
N GLN A 106 -21.91 24.97 108.93
CA GLN A 106 -21.53 23.91 107.99
C GLN A 106 -21.46 24.41 106.54
N THR A 107 -22.40 25.27 106.15
CA THR A 107 -22.42 25.85 104.80
C THR A 107 -21.21 26.77 104.58
N THR A 108 -20.82 27.57 105.58
CA THR A 108 -19.62 28.41 105.51
C THR A 108 -18.34 27.58 105.41
N GLU A 109 -18.18 26.57 106.26
CA GLU A 109 -17.01 25.67 106.24
C GLU A 109 -16.85 24.97 104.88
N LEU A 110 -17.95 24.51 104.29
CA LEU A 110 -17.93 23.86 102.98
C LEU A 110 -17.57 24.85 101.86
N ARG A 111 -18.07 26.09 101.92
CA ARG A 111 -17.68 27.16 100.96
C ARG A 111 -16.20 27.50 101.08
N GLU A 112 -15.68 27.65 102.30
CA GLU A 112 -14.26 27.93 102.54
C GLU A 112 -13.36 26.77 102.12
N ALA A 113 -13.76 25.52 102.36
CA ALA A 113 -13.05 24.34 101.87
C ALA A 113 -13.00 24.32 100.33
N ARG A 114 -14.11 24.63 99.65
CA ARG A 114 -14.15 24.76 98.18
C ARG A 114 -13.27 25.89 97.67
N ALA A 115 -13.26 27.04 98.35
CA ALA A 115 -12.43 28.19 97.99
C ALA A 115 -10.93 27.84 98.12
N ARG A 116 -10.53 27.19 99.22
CA ARG A 116 -9.16 26.68 99.42
C ARG A 116 -8.75 25.67 98.34
N ALA A 117 -9.61 24.70 98.04
CA ALA A 117 -9.35 23.74 96.97
C ALA A 117 -9.26 24.39 95.58
N ALA A 118 -10.06 25.44 95.32
CA ALA A 118 -9.98 26.20 94.08
C ALA A 118 -8.66 26.98 93.97
N ALA A 119 -8.18 27.58 95.06
CA ALA A 119 -6.89 28.26 95.10
C ALA A 119 -5.70 27.28 94.88
N VAL A 120 -5.78 26.05 95.39
CA VAL A 120 -4.77 25.01 95.10
C VAL A 120 -4.85 24.57 93.63
N ARG A 121 -6.03 24.53 93.02
CA ARG A 121 -6.18 24.22 91.59
C ARG A 121 -5.69 25.32 90.65
N SER A 122 -5.51 26.57 91.14
CA SER A 122 -5.01 27.65 90.30
C SER A 122 -3.49 27.63 90.12
N SER A 123 -2.74 26.82 90.88
CA SER A 123 -1.35 26.52 90.54
C SER A 123 -1.32 25.53 89.37
N SER A 124 -0.49 25.79 88.37
CA SER A 124 -0.30 24.91 87.21
C SER A 124 0.07 23.50 87.69
N ILE A 125 -0.75 22.51 87.33
CA ILE A 125 -0.45 21.11 87.56
C ILE A 125 0.76 20.76 86.68
N ASP A 126 1.83 20.21 87.27
CA ASP A 126 2.93 19.65 86.50
C ASP A 126 2.53 18.23 86.02
N PRO A 127 2.22 18.05 84.72
CA PRO A 127 1.73 16.78 84.19
C PRO A 127 2.77 15.66 84.29
N ASP A 128 4.07 15.97 84.38
CA ASP A 128 5.14 14.98 84.50
C ASP A 128 5.25 14.40 85.93
N SER A 129 4.79 15.14 86.93
CA SER A 129 4.75 14.71 88.33
C SER A 129 3.49 13.88 88.68
N CYS A 130 2.49 13.88 87.80
CA CYS A 130 1.20 13.24 88.04
C CYS A 130 1.25 11.73 87.78
N ALA A 131 0.60 10.94 88.63
CA ALA A 131 0.43 9.51 88.38
C ALA A 131 -0.47 9.25 87.15
N GLN A 132 -0.26 8.13 86.47
CA GLN A 132 -0.98 7.75 85.24
C GLN A 132 -2.52 7.77 85.38
N GLY A 133 -3.05 7.44 86.56
CA GLY A 133 -4.50 7.46 86.83
C GLY A 133 -5.13 8.86 86.91
N ALA A 134 -4.33 9.92 87.03
CA ALA A 134 -4.82 11.30 87.05
C ALA A 134 -5.22 11.82 85.65
N ALA A 135 -4.86 11.08 84.59
CA ALA A 135 -5.19 11.39 83.19
C ALA A 135 -4.84 12.84 82.76
N GLN A 136 -3.73 13.37 83.29
CA GLN A 136 -3.23 14.72 82.96
C GLN A 136 -2.17 14.73 81.84
N LYS A 137 -1.58 13.56 81.51
CA LYS A 137 -0.59 13.38 80.44
C LYS A 137 -0.94 12.17 79.60
N PHE A 138 -0.93 12.33 78.28
CA PHE A 138 -1.14 11.25 77.33
C PHE A 138 0.05 11.16 76.37
N ASP A 139 0.65 9.98 76.21
CA ASP A 139 1.81 9.81 75.31
C ASP A 139 1.48 10.00 73.82
N GLY A 140 0.19 10.00 73.46
CA GLY A 140 -0.28 10.36 72.11
C GLY A 140 -0.28 11.87 71.84
N GLU A 141 -0.25 12.70 72.89
CA GLU A 141 -0.20 14.16 72.78
C GLU A 141 1.25 14.60 72.54
N ASP A 142 1.68 14.44 71.29
CA ASP A 142 3.01 14.79 70.85
C ASP A 142 3.22 16.31 70.80
N VAL A 143 3.77 16.87 71.87
CA VAL A 143 4.10 18.31 71.98
C VAL A 143 5.09 18.74 70.90
N ALA A 144 6.01 17.87 70.50
CA ALA A 144 7.07 18.14 69.53
C ALA A 144 6.64 17.83 68.07
N ARG A 145 5.35 17.58 67.81
CA ARG A 145 4.85 17.20 66.48
C ARG A 145 5.29 18.15 65.38
N LEU A 146 5.17 19.45 65.63
CA LEU A 146 5.53 20.48 64.64
C LEU A 146 7.04 20.49 64.35
N GLU A 147 7.88 20.31 65.36
CA GLU A 147 9.33 20.24 65.19
C GLU A 147 9.75 18.97 64.45
N ARG A 148 9.13 17.82 64.77
CA ARG A 148 9.37 16.55 64.05
C ARG A 148 9.01 16.69 62.56
N ILE A 149 7.83 17.25 62.25
CA ILE A 149 7.41 17.49 60.87
C ILE A 149 8.39 18.42 60.15
N ARG A 150 8.85 19.49 60.82
CA ARG A 150 9.85 20.42 60.26
C ARG A 150 11.17 19.72 59.95
N LEU A 151 11.68 18.89 60.86
CA LEU A 151 12.92 18.13 60.66
C LEU A 151 12.79 17.11 59.53
N GLN A 152 11.68 16.37 59.49
CA GLN A 152 11.40 15.42 58.41
C GLN A 152 11.33 16.13 57.05
N ALA A 153 10.66 17.28 56.98
CA ALA A 153 10.60 18.09 55.76
C ALA A 153 11.99 18.60 55.33
N MET A 154 12.83 19.01 56.28
CA MET A 154 14.22 19.40 55.98
C MET A 154 15.05 18.23 55.46
N GLN A 155 14.93 17.05 56.07
CA GLN A 155 15.62 15.83 55.63
C GLN A 155 15.16 15.43 54.22
N MET A 156 13.86 15.39 53.97
CA MET A 156 13.31 15.10 52.64
C MET A 156 13.78 16.10 51.59
N LYS A 157 13.82 17.39 51.93
CA LYS A 157 14.35 18.43 51.04
C LYS A 157 15.83 18.18 50.73
N GLN A 158 16.64 17.90 51.74
CA GLN A 158 18.08 17.64 51.57
C GLN A 158 18.32 16.40 50.69
N TRP A 159 17.63 15.29 50.95
CA TRP A 159 17.73 14.08 50.13
C TRP A 159 17.27 14.31 48.71
N SER A 160 16.19 15.06 48.50
CA SER A 160 15.71 15.41 47.16
C SER A 160 16.74 16.23 46.40
N ILE A 161 17.37 17.22 47.04
CA ILE A 161 18.45 18.03 46.44
C ILE A 161 19.64 17.15 46.07
N GLN A 162 20.08 16.27 46.99
CA GLN A 162 21.19 15.35 46.74
C GLN A 162 20.90 14.42 45.56
N LYS A 163 19.68 13.85 45.50
CA LYS A 163 19.27 12.97 44.40
C LYS A 163 19.19 13.69 43.06
N MET A 164 18.65 14.92 43.04
CA MET A 164 18.64 15.73 41.82
C MET A 164 20.05 16.08 41.35
N ALA A 165 20.97 16.38 42.26
CA ALA A 165 22.37 16.65 41.91
C ALA A 165 23.07 15.40 41.35
N GLU A 166 22.87 14.24 41.98
CA GLU A 166 23.40 12.95 41.50
C GLU A 166 22.86 12.60 40.10
N GLU A 167 21.55 12.77 39.89
CA GLU A 167 20.94 12.52 38.58
C GLU A 167 21.44 13.51 37.52
N ALA A 168 21.59 14.79 37.86
CA ALA A 168 22.15 15.79 36.96
C ALA A 168 23.58 15.47 36.56
N GLN A 169 24.42 15.03 37.52
CA GLN A 169 25.79 14.60 37.25
C GLN A 169 25.82 13.36 36.35
N ARG A 170 24.96 12.36 36.62
CA ARG A 170 24.87 11.14 35.79
C ARG A 170 24.45 11.47 34.37
N LYS A 171 23.45 12.36 34.19
CA LYS A 171 23.02 12.83 32.87
C LYS A 171 24.13 13.60 32.16
N ALA A 172 24.92 14.40 32.89
CA ALA A 172 26.06 15.10 32.31
C ALA A 172 27.11 14.12 31.78
N SER A 173 27.50 13.11 32.57
CA SER A 173 28.43 12.07 32.10
C SER A 173 27.88 11.25 30.93
N GLU A 174 26.60 10.86 30.98
CA GLU A 174 25.95 10.16 29.85
C GLU A 174 25.97 11.01 28.57
N ASN A 175 25.71 12.32 28.69
CA ASN A 175 25.76 13.23 27.54
C ASN A 175 27.18 13.43 27.01
N GLU A 176 28.19 13.51 27.88
CA GLU A 176 29.61 13.60 27.50
C GLU A 176 30.04 12.32 26.75
N ASP A 177 29.68 11.15 27.26
CA ASP A 177 29.96 9.86 26.61
C ASP A 177 29.29 9.76 25.24
N MET A 178 28.02 10.19 25.14
CA MET A 178 27.30 10.23 23.87
C MET A 178 27.93 11.22 22.89
N ALA A 179 28.38 12.39 23.35
CA ALA A 179 29.07 13.36 22.50
C ALA A 179 30.42 12.82 21.99
N ALA A 180 31.18 12.14 22.85
CA ALA A 180 32.43 11.48 22.48
C ALA A 180 32.19 10.35 21.45
N TYR A 181 31.14 9.55 21.66
CA TYR A 181 30.73 8.51 20.72
C TYR A 181 30.34 9.09 19.35
N MET A 182 29.52 10.15 19.32
CA MET A 182 29.13 10.83 18.09
C MET A 182 30.34 11.40 17.35
N THR A 183 31.28 12.02 18.08
CA THR A 183 32.53 12.53 17.49
C THR A 183 33.31 11.41 16.82
N ARG A 184 33.43 10.25 17.47
CA ARG A 184 34.09 9.07 16.92
C ARG A 184 33.37 8.52 15.67
N LEU A 185 32.04 8.53 15.65
CA LEU A 185 31.28 8.12 14.47
C LEU A 185 31.55 9.04 13.28
N PHE A 186 31.55 10.35 13.48
CA PHE A 186 31.88 11.31 12.43
C PHE A 186 33.32 11.13 11.92
N GLU A 187 34.28 10.82 12.79
CA GLU A 187 35.65 10.51 12.37
C GLU A 187 35.72 9.24 11.52
N ILE A 188 34.95 8.20 11.88
CA ILE A 188 34.87 6.96 11.10
C ILE A 188 34.26 7.24 9.72
N GLU A 189 33.14 7.96 9.68
CA GLU A 189 32.48 8.34 8.42
C GLU A 189 33.41 9.14 7.51
N ARG A 190 34.11 10.14 8.05
CA ARG A 190 35.10 10.92 7.31
C ARG A 190 36.21 10.04 6.73
N ARG A 191 36.74 9.10 7.51
CA ARG A 191 37.78 8.16 7.04
C ARG A 191 37.24 7.21 5.97
N MET A 192 35.99 6.75 6.09
CA MET A 192 35.34 5.94 5.07
C MET A 192 35.21 6.71 3.76
N ASP A 193 34.79 7.97 3.80
CA ASP A 193 34.70 8.83 2.62
C ASP A 193 36.07 9.06 1.98
N GLU A 194 37.10 9.33 2.77
CA GLU A 194 38.49 9.45 2.30
C GLU A 194 38.96 8.17 1.59
N LEU A 195 38.66 6.99 2.16
CA LEU A 195 38.98 5.69 1.56
C LEU A 195 38.19 5.42 0.29
N HIS A 196 36.90 5.76 0.25
CA HIS A 196 36.08 5.60 -0.95
C HIS A 196 36.59 6.48 -2.09
N LEU A 197 36.88 7.75 -1.81
CA LEU A 197 37.44 8.67 -2.79
C LEU A 197 38.83 8.23 -3.26
N GLY A 198 39.66 7.69 -2.36
CA GLY A 198 40.95 7.10 -2.69
C GLY A 198 40.82 5.91 -3.65
N ASN A 199 39.95 4.96 -3.33
CA ASN A 199 39.69 3.78 -4.16
C ASN A 199 39.17 4.15 -5.56
N GLU A 200 38.25 5.12 -5.65
CA GLU A 200 37.74 5.58 -6.95
C GLU A 200 38.83 6.27 -7.79
N ARG A 201 39.73 7.03 -7.17
CA ARG A 201 40.91 7.59 -7.85
C ARG A 201 41.86 6.51 -8.36
N GLU A 202 42.12 5.47 -7.56
CA GLU A 202 42.97 4.37 -7.98
C GLU A 202 42.35 3.55 -9.12
N ARG A 203 41.04 3.28 -9.05
CA ARG A 203 40.29 2.61 -10.13
C ARG A 203 40.30 3.41 -11.42
N THR A 204 40.06 4.71 -11.35
CA THR A 204 40.11 5.60 -12.53
C THR A 204 41.51 5.69 -13.12
N ALA A 205 42.55 5.75 -12.28
CA ALA A 205 43.94 5.70 -12.74
C ALA A 205 44.27 4.35 -13.42
N ALA A 206 43.91 3.23 -12.80
CA ALA A 206 44.16 1.89 -13.34
C ALA A 206 43.43 1.67 -14.68
N THR A 207 42.17 2.08 -14.77
CA THR A 207 41.40 2.00 -16.03
C THR A 207 41.97 2.89 -17.12
N ALA A 208 42.45 4.09 -16.79
CA ALA A 208 43.14 4.96 -17.74
C ALA A 208 44.43 4.31 -18.27
N GLU A 209 45.23 3.69 -17.40
CA GLU A 209 46.45 2.97 -17.81
C GLU A 209 46.15 1.76 -18.69
N ILE A 210 45.13 0.96 -18.35
CA ILE A 210 44.68 -0.15 -19.19
C ILE A 210 44.21 0.36 -20.55
N SER A 211 43.45 1.47 -20.59
CA SER A 211 43.00 2.07 -21.84
C SER A 211 44.18 2.53 -22.72
N ARG A 212 45.18 3.20 -22.13
CA ARG A 212 46.42 3.61 -22.81
C ARG A 212 47.21 2.40 -23.33
N PHE A 213 47.28 1.33 -22.55
CA PHE A 213 47.93 0.08 -22.98
C PHE A 213 47.19 -0.55 -24.17
N ASN A 214 45.86 -0.69 -24.10
CA ASN A 214 45.05 -1.25 -25.18
C ASN A 214 45.13 -0.40 -26.45
N GLN A 215 45.18 0.93 -26.33
CA GLN A 215 45.37 1.82 -27.48
C GLN A 215 46.73 1.62 -28.15
N ARG A 216 47.81 1.47 -27.35
CA ARG A 216 49.15 1.16 -27.88
C ARG A 216 49.18 -0.20 -28.58
N LEU A 217 48.61 -1.24 -27.95
CA LEU A 217 48.53 -2.58 -28.53
C LEU A 217 47.75 -2.58 -29.85
N LEU A 218 46.63 -1.87 -29.91
CA LEU A 218 45.84 -1.74 -31.14
C LEU A 218 46.62 -0.99 -32.24
N ALA A 219 47.38 0.04 -31.88
CA ALA A 219 48.23 0.76 -32.83
C ALA A 219 49.34 -0.14 -33.40
N GLU A 220 50.01 -0.92 -32.54
CA GLU A 220 51.02 -1.91 -32.96
C GLU A 220 50.41 -2.98 -33.87
N GLN A 221 49.23 -3.51 -33.54
CA GLN A 221 48.52 -4.46 -34.40
C GLN A 221 48.19 -3.86 -35.77
N ARG A 222 47.67 -2.63 -35.82
CA ARG A 222 47.37 -1.94 -37.09
C ARG A 222 48.62 -1.70 -37.93
N GLN A 223 49.73 -1.35 -37.31
CA GLN A 223 51.01 -1.20 -38.00
C GLN A 223 51.47 -2.54 -38.57
N GLY A 224 51.44 -3.61 -37.77
CA GLY A 224 51.81 -4.96 -38.21
C GLY A 224 50.91 -5.49 -39.33
N GLU A 225 49.61 -5.26 -39.28
CA GLU A 225 48.69 -5.59 -40.38
C GLU A 225 48.97 -4.77 -41.64
N GLY A 226 49.26 -3.48 -41.50
CA GLY A 226 49.64 -2.62 -42.61
C GLY A 226 50.92 -3.07 -43.30
N GLU A 227 51.95 -3.42 -42.52
CA GLU A 227 53.21 -3.97 -43.03
C GLU A 227 52.99 -5.32 -43.72
N ARG A 228 52.20 -6.24 -43.12
CA ARG A 228 51.86 -7.52 -43.74
C ARG A 228 51.15 -7.35 -45.08
N ARG A 229 50.13 -6.48 -45.13
CA ARG A 229 49.42 -6.17 -46.39
C ARG A 229 50.35 -5.58 -47.43
N ARG A 230 51.27 -4.71 -47.03
CA ARG A 230 52.26 -4.14 -47.94
C ARG A 230 53.20 -5.23 -48.49
N LEU A 231 53.72 -6.10 -47.63
CA LEU A 231 54.57 -7.22 -48.05
C LEU A 231 53.81 -8.17 -48.99
N GLU A 232 52.57 -8.51 -48.66
CA GLU A 232 51.71 -9.34 -49.51
C GLU A 232 51.48 -8.68 -50.88
N GLN A 233 51.23 -7.36 -50.93
CA GLN A 233 51.12 -6.64 -52.19
C GLN A 233 52.43 -6.64 -53.00
N GLU A 234 53.57 -6.48 -52.32
CA GLU A 234 54.89 -6.55 -52.96
C GLU A 234 55.18 -7.95 -53.52
N GLU A 235 54.84 -9.02 -52.78
CA GLU A 235 54.96 -10.41 -53.25
C GLU A 235 54.01 -10.70 -54.41
N ASN A 236 52.74 -10.32 -54.30
CA ASN A 236 51.76 -10.49 -55.38
C ASN A 236 52.20 -9.74 -56.65
N ALA A 237 52.73 -8.52 -56.52
CA ALA A 237 53.25 -7.77 -57.66
C ALA A 237 54.44 -8.46 -58.31
N ARG A 238 55.36 -9.02 -57.50
CA ARG A 238 56.49 -9.83 -58.00
C ARG A 238 56.01 -11.10 -58.70
N GLU A 239 55.04 -11.80 -58.13
CA GLU A 239 54.46 -13.01 -58.73
C GLU A 239 53.82 -12.68 -60.08
N ILE A 240 53.03 -11.61 -60.18
CA ILE A 240 52.43 -11.14 -61.43
C ILE A 240 53.51 -10.85 -62.47
N GLN A 241 54.58 -10.13 -62.10
CA GLN A 241 55.67 -9.83 -63.02
C GLN A 241 56.41 -11.08 -63.49
N LEU A 242 56.72 -12.01 -62.58
CA LEU A 242 57.35 -13.29 -62.90
C LEU A 242 56.46 -14.15 -63.80
N THR A 243 55.15 -14.15 -63.55
CA THR A 243 54.17 -14.90 -64.34
C THR A 243 54.01 -14.32 -65.74
N LEU A 244 53.92 -12.99 -65.87
CA LEU A 244 53.86 -12.31 -67.17
C LEU A 244 55.16 -12.51 -67.97
N GLY A 245 56.32 -12.47 -67.30
CA GLY A 245 57.62 -12.76 -67.90
C GLY A 245 57.89 -14.25 -68.13
N SER A 246 57.01 -15.14 -67.64
CA SER A 246 57.16 -16.57 -67.83
C SER A 246 57.02 -16.93 -69.30
N ASN A 247 57.84 -17.87 -69.74
CA ASN A 247 57.79 -18.37 -71.11
C ASN A 247 56.47 -19.09 -71.43
N LEU A 248 55.72 -19.53 -70.41
CA LEU A 248 54.40 -20.13 -70.57
C LEU A 248 53.37 -19.10 -71.03
N VAL A 249 53.27 -17.96 -70.34
CA VAL A 249 52.27 -16.91 -70.62
C VAL A 249 52.65 -16.08 -71.85
N SER A 250 53.93 -15.73 -71.98
CA SER A 250 54.45 -15.00 -73.17
C SER A 250 54.52 -15.85 -74.44
N GLU A 251 54.19 -17.14 -74.32
CA GLU A 251 54.30 -18.15 -75.36
C GLU A 251 55.64 -18.13 -76.14
N ASN A 252 56.73 -17.74 -75.50
CA ASN A 252 58.02 -17.45 -76.15
C ASN A 252 58.46 -18.58 -77.14
N PRO A 253 58.59 -18.30 -78.45
CA PRO A 253 58.96 -19.30 -79.47
C PRO A 253 60.38 -19.85 -79.30
N SER A 254 61.24 -19.12 -78.57
CA SER A 254 62.61 -19.53 -78.28
C SER A 254 62.67 -20.81 -77.44
N GLN A 255 61.60 -21.20 -76.74
CA GLN A 255 61.52 -22.47 -76.01
C GLN A 255 61.67 -23.70 -76.91
N ALA A 256 61.33 -23.57 -78.20
CA ALA A 256 61.47 -24.65 -79.16
C ALA A 256 62.91 -24.83 -79.65
N ALA A 257 63.83 -23.92 -79.32
CA ALA A 257 65.23 -24.01 -79.73
C ALA A 257 65.95 -25.16 -78.99
N VAL A 258 66.75 -25.93 -79.72
CA VAL A 258 67.64 -26.94 -79.15
C VAL A 258 69.02 -26.29 -78.92
N PRO A 259 69.60 -26.37 -77.70
CA PRO A 259 70.92 -25.81 -77.44
C PRO A 259 71.97 -26.33 -78.44
N GLY A 260 72.74 -25.41 -79.02
CA GLY A 260 73.83 -25.74 -79.95
C GLY A 260 73.40 -26.11 -81.38
N LYS A 261 72.10 -26.02 -81.73
CA LYS A 261 71.63 -26.21 -83.12
C LYS A 261 70.82 -25.00 -83.60
N PRO A 262 70.96 -24.59 -84.88
CA PRO A 262 70.11 -23.56 -85.48
C PRO A 262 68.64 -23.96 -85.44
N PHE A 263 67.76 -22.97 -85.20
CA PHE A 263 66.31 -23.16 -85.11
C PHE A 263 65.71 -23.80 -86.37
N ASP A 264 66.25 -23.46 -87.55
CA ASP A 264 65.79 -23.98 -88.85
C ASP A 264 66.12 -25.46 -89.06
N GLN A 265 67.10 -26.03 -88.34
CA GLN A 265 67.54 -27.42 -88.54
C GLN A 265 66.89 -28.39 -87.57
N ARG A 266 66.72 -27.99 -86.31
CA ARG A 266 66.16 -28.87 -85.28
C ARG A 266 65.45 -28.07 -84.20
N VAL A 267 64.18 -28.40 -84.03
CA VAL A 267 63.33 -27.88 -82.95
C VAL A 267 63.02 -28.98 -81.93
N ARG A 268 62.73 -28.56 -80.70
CA ARG A 268 62.12 -29.39 -79.68
C ARG A 268 60.66 -29.66 -80.05
N VAL A 269 60.30 -30.93 -80.19
CA VAL A 269 58.98 -31.37 -80.69
C VAL A 269 57.86 -31.00 -79.71
N ASP A 270 58.14 -31.05 -78.41
CA ASP A 270 57.21 -30.76 -77.31
C ASP A 270 56.84 -29.27 -77.20
N HIS A 271 57.69 -28.36 -77.67
CA HIS A 271 57.48 -26.91 -77.58
C HIS A 271 57.33 -26.24 -78.95
N TRP A 272 57.11 -27.02 -80.03
CA TRP A 272 56.93 -26.46 -81.37
C TRP A 272 55.57 -25.76 -81.51
N LYS A 273 55.59 -24.47 -81.86
CA LYS A 273 54.40 -23.61 -81.97
C LYS A 273 54.14 -23.11 -83.40
N GLY A 274 54.63 -23.84 -84.41
CA GLY A 274 54.48 -23.48 -85.82
C GLY A 274 55.65 -22.68 -86.38
N PHE A 275 55.44 -22.07 -87.55
CA PHE A 275 56.46 -21.32 -88.29
C PHE A 275 56.59 -19.88 -87.78
N SER A 276 57.80 -19.33 -87.88
CA SER A 276 58.03 -17.90 -87.66
C SER A 276 57.25 -17.06 -88.67
N ALA A 277 56.86 -15.84 -88.29
CA ALA A 277 56.20 -14.91 -89.20
C ALA A 277 57.03 -14.65 -90.48
N GLU A 278 58.35 -14.66 -90.38
CA GLU A 278 59.25 -14.53 -91.52
C GLU A 278 59.21 -15.74 -92.46
N GLN A 279 59.23 -16.96 -91.88
CA GLN A 279 59.11 -18.22 -92.63
C GLN A 279 57.73 -18.32 -93.32
N THR A 280 56.65 -17.97 -92.62
CA THR A 280 55.31 -17.94 -93.19
C THR A 280 55.22 -16.95 -94.36
N LYS A 281 55.80 -15.74 -94.21
CA LYS A 281 55.88 -14.77 -95.32
C LYS A 281 56.69 -15.29 -96.50
N HIS A 282 57.81 -15.97 -96.24
CA HIS A 282 58.61 -16.59 -97.29
C HIS A 282 57.82 -17.62 -98.09
N TYR A 283 57.11 -18.55 -97.42
CA TYR A 283 56.30 -19.55 -98.12
C TYR A 283 55.10 -18.95 -98.86
N LEU A 284 54.46 -17.91 -98.31
CA LEU A 284 53.40 -17.19 -99.01
C LEU A 284 53.91 -16.57 -100.31
N ARG A 285 55.08 -15.92 -100.29
CA ARG A 285 55.72 -15.38 -101.50
C ARG A 285 56.03 -16.48 -102.52
N GLN A 286 56.58 -17.61 -102.07
CA GLN A 286 56.84 -18.75 -102.96
C GLN A 286 55.55 -19.31 -103.56
N ASN A 287 54.46 -19.38 -102.79
CA ASN A 287 53.16 -19.80 -103.32
C ASN A 287 52.62 -18.82 -104.36
N ASP A 288 52.75 -17.51 -104.12
CA ASP A 288 52.36 -16.47 -105.09
C ASP A 288 53.18 -16.60 -106.39
N GLU A 289 54.48 -16.84 -106.28
CA GLU A 289 55.36 -17.10 -107.44
C GLU A 289 54.89 -18.34 -108.23
N ILE A 290 54.60 -19.45 -107.55
CA ILE A 290 54.09 -20.68 -108.18
C ILE A 290 52.73 -20.44 -108.88
N LEU A 291 51.84 -19.68 -108.24
CA LEU A 291 50.53 -19.34 -108.83
C LEU A 291 50.70 -18.47 -110.07
N ASN A 292 51.59 -17.47 -110.02
CA ASN A 292 51.92 -16.61 -111.15
C ASN A 292 52.53 -17.42 -112.32
N GLU A 293 53.45 -18.34 -112.03
CA GLU A 293 54.01 -19.23 -113.05
C GLU A 293 52.95 -20.13 -113.70
N LYS A 294 52.06 -20.73 -112.89
CA LYS A 294 50.94 -21.54 -113.41
C LYS A 294 49.99 -20.71 -114.26
N ALA A 295 49.66 -19.50 -113.84
CA ALA A 295 48.83 -18.58 -114.61
C ALA A 295 49.49 -18.24 -115.96
N ARG A 296 50.80 -17.97 -115.97
CA ARG A 296 51.57 -17.72 -117.20
C ARG A 296 51.58 -18.93 -118.13
N ARG A 297 51.79 -20.14 -117.60
CA ARG A 297 51.73 -21.38 -118.40
C ARG A 297 50.35 -21.60 -119.00
N LYS A 298 49.29 -21.39 -118.21
CA LYS A 298 47.91 -21.51 -118.70
C LYS A 298 47.56 -20.48 -119.78
N GLN A 299 48.08 -19.25 -119.67
CA GLN A 299 47.97 -18.24 -120.73
C GLN A 299 48.70 -18.68 -122.00
N GLN A 300 49.93 -19.18 -121.88
CA GLN A 300 50.69 -19.70 -123.03
C GLN A 300 49.99 -20.89 -123.70
N GLU A 301 49.46 -21.84 -122.92
CA GLU A 301 48.67 -22.98 -123.45
C GLU A 301 47.39 -22.49 -124.15
N HIS A 302 46.72 -21.47 -123.61
CA HIS A 302 45.53 -20.89 -124.24
C HIS A 302 45.88 -20.17 -125.56
N GLU A 303 46.98 -19.41 -125.59
CA GLU A 303 47.47 -18.75 -126.81
C GLU A 303 47.84 -19.79 -127.89
N GLN A 304 48.56 -20.85 -127.51
CA GLN A 304 48.88 -21.97 -128.41
C GLN A 304 47.62 -22.67 -128.93
N ALA A 305 46.64 -22.95 -128.06
CA ALA A 305 45.38 -23.57 -128.47
C ALA A 305 44.57 -22.67 -129.42
N GLU A 306 44.56 -21.35 -129.20
CA GLU A 306 43.95 -20.38 -130.11
C GLU A 306 44.68 -20.32 -131.46
N GLU A 307 46.01 -20.33 -131.48
CA GLU A 307 46.81 -20.42 -132.70
C GLU A 307 46.55 -21.73 -133.47
N GLU A 308 46.54 -22.87 -132.78
CA GLU A 308 46.18 -24.16 -133.36
C GLU A 308 44.75 -24.15 -133.92
N SER A 309 43.78 -23.57 -133.20
CA SER A 309 42.40 -23.44 -133.67
C SER A 309 42.29 -22.55 -134.92
N ARG A 310 43.04 -21.44 -134.96
CA ARG A 310 43.12 -20.58 -136.16
C ARG A 310 43.71 -21.34 -137.33
N ASN A 311 44.83 -22.02 -137.13
CA ASN A 311 45.49 -22.84 -138.15
C ASN A 311 44.55 -23.96 -138.67
N GLN A 312 43.82 -24.63 -137.76
CA GLN A 312 42.82 -25.64 -138.14
C GLN A 312 41.67 -25.03 -138.95
N ARG A 313 41.14 -23.86 -138.55
CA ARG A 313 40.08 -23.17 -139.31
C ARG A 313 40.55 -22.74 -140.69
N GLU A 314 41.78 -22.25 -140.81
CA GLU A 314 42.39 -21.90 -142.10
C GLU A 314 42.57 -23.13 -142.99
N LEU A 315 43.07 -24.24 -142.42
CA LEU A 315 43.18 -25.51 -143.13
C LEU A 315 41.82 -26.03 -143.61
N VAL A 316 40.78 -25.99 -142.75
CA VAL A 316 39.41 -26.39 -143.12
C VAL A 316 38.85 -25.48 -144.21
N ARG A 317 39.09 -24.17 -144.17
CA ARG A 317 38.70 -23.26 -145.26
C ARG A 317 39.40 -23.60 -146.57
N ALA A 318 40.71 -23.87 -146.54
CA ALA A 318 41.48 -24.24 -147.72
C ALA A 318 40.98 -25.57 -148.32
N LEU A 319 40.71 -26.58 -147.47
CA LEU A 319 40.12 -27.85 -147.89
C LEU A 319 38.72 -27.66 -148.50
N ALA A 320 37.85 -26.85 -147.88
CA ALA A 320 36.52 -26.56 -148.42
C ALA A 320 36.58 -25.82 -149.78
N GLN A 321 37.55 -24.92 -149.97
CA GLN A 321 37.79 -24.27 -151.26
C GLN A 321 38.28 -25.27 -152.32
N GLU A 322 39.21 -26.16 -151.98
CA GLU A 322 39.65 -27.25 -152.87
C GLU A 322 38.52 -28.20 -153.22
N GLU A 323 37.68 -28.59 -152.27
CA GLU A 323 36.50 -29.42 -152.51
C GLU A 323 35.49 -28.71 -153.43
N TYR A 324 35.23 -27.42 -153.22
CA TYR A 324 34.37 -26.62 -154.08
C TYR A 324 34.91 -26.55 -155.52
N LEU A 325 36.21 -26.27 -155.69
CA LEU A 325 36.87 -26.25 -157.00
C LEU A 325 36.86 -27.64 -157.65
N ALA A 326 37.08 -28.71 -156.89
CA ALA A 326 36.99 -30.08 -157.39
C ALA A 326 35.55 -30.43 -157.84
N HIS A 327 34.53 -29.98 -157.10
CA HIS A 327 33.13 -30.10 -157.49
C HIS A 327 32.81 -29.33 -158.78
N GLN A 328 33.30 -28.10 -158.92
CA GLN A 328 33.17 -27.32 -160.16
C GLN A 328 33.85 -28.02 -161.34
N ARG A 329 35.09 -28.51 -161.18
CA ARG A 329 35.81 -29.29 -162.21
C ARG A 329 35.03 -30.53 -162.61
N ARG A 330 34.49 -31.29 -161.64
CA ARG A 330 33.63 -32.46 -161.93
C ARG A 330 32.35 -32.08 -162.65
N ALA A 331 31.73 -30.94 -162.31
CA ALA A 331 30.54 -30.45 -162.99
C ALA A 331 30.84 -30.04 -164.44
N GLN A 332 31.96 -29.34 -164.68
CA GLN A 332 32.44 -28.98 -166.02
C GLN A 332 32.72 -30.24 -166.85
N ILE A 333 33.48 -31.20 -166.32
CA ILE A 333 33.74 -32.48 -167.01
C ILE A 333 32.43 -33.22 -167.32
N LYS A 334 31.44 -33.23 -166.41
CA LYS A 334 30.12 -33.84 -166.69
C LYS A 334 29.37 -33.13 -167.81
N MET A 335 29.44 -31.81 -167.89
CA MET A 335 28.84 -31.04 -168.98
C MET A 335 29.58 -31.31 -170.30
N ASP A 336 30.90 -31.30 -170.30
CA ASP A 336 31.73 -31.60 -171.49
C ASP A 336 31.42 -33.02 -172.00
N VAL A 337 31.42 -34.03 -171.12
CA VAL A 337 31.03 -35.41 -171.47
C VAL A 337 29.61 -35.46 -172.05
N ARG A 338 28.66 -34.70 -171.49
CA ARG A 338 27.29 -34.64 -172.04
C ARG A 338 27.28 -34.03 -173.45
N THR A 339 27.99 -32.93 -173.68
CA THR A 339 28.08 -32.31 -175.02
C THR A 339 28.75 -33.22 -176.04
N THR A 340 29.87 -33.89 -175.68
CA THR A 340 30.53 -34.85 -176.56
C THR A 340 29.63 -36.05 -176.89
N ARG A 341 28.81 -36.50 -175.93
CA ARG A 341 27.84 -37.58 -176.16
C ARG A 341 26.73 -37.14 -177.11
N GLU A 342 26.23 -35.92 -176.98
CA GLU A 342 25.24 -35.34 -177.89
C GLU A 342 25.81 -35.19 -179.32
N GLN A 343 27.07 -34.74 -179.47
CA GLN A 343 27.77 -34.69 -180.76
C GLN A 343 27.95 -36.09 -181.37
N GLN A 344 28.40 -37.07 -180.58
CA GLN A 344 28.54 -38.45 -181.05
C GLN A 344 27.21 -39.07 -181.50
N THR A 345 26.09 -38.74 -180.83
CA THR A 345 24.76 -39.20 -181.27
C THR A 345 24.33 -38.58 -182.60
N GLN A 346 24.67 -37.30 -182.85
CA GLN A 346 24.39 -36.64 -184.13
C GLN A 346 25.26 -37.23 -185.26
N GLU A 347 26.57 -37.37 -185.04
CA GLU A 347 27.47 -37.97 -186.03
C GLU A 347 27.11 -39.43 -186.36
N ALA A 348 26.64 -40.21 -185.38
CA ALA A 348 26.17 -41.57 -185.60
C ALA A 348 24.91 -41.61 -186.49
N ALA A 349 23.96 -40.70 -186.26
CA ALA A 349 22.76 -40.59 -187.07
C ALA A 349 23.08 -40.17 -188.52
N ASP A 350 24.02 -39.23 -188.71
CA ASP A 350 24.47 -38.79 -190.04
C ASP A 350 25.19 -39.92 -190.80
N ARG A 351 26.04 -40.71 -190.11
CA ARG A 351 26.68 -41.90 -190.71
C ARG A 351 25.66 -42.95 -191.13
N GLU A 352 24.59 -43.15 -190.36
CA GLU A 352 23.55 -44.13 -190.66
C GLU A 352 22.75 -43.73 -191.91
N GLN A 353 22.48 -42.42 -192.10
CA GLN A 353 21.87 -41.91 -193.34
C GLN A 353 22.79 -42.10 -194.56
N VAL A 354 24.07 -41.73 -194.45
CA VAL A 354 25.04 -41.87 -195.56
C VAL A 354 25.21 -43.34 -195.97
N ASN A 355 25.22 -44.26 -195.01
CA ASN A 355 25.38 -45.69 -195.29
C ASN A 355 24.13 -46.30 -195.95
N SER A 356 22.93 -45.84 -195.58
CA SER A 356 21.66 -46.21 -196.22
C SER A 356 21.63 -45.81 -197.71
N ASP A 357 22.11 -44.61 -198.04
CA ASP A 357 22.07 -44.12 -199.41
C ASP A 357 23.11 -44.80 -200.31
N CYS A 358 24.28 -45.15 -199.78
CA CYS A 358 25.32 -45.89 -200.52
C CYS A 358 24.96 -47.38 -200.77
N SER A 359 24.04 -47.97 -199.99
CA SER A 359 23.69 -49.39 -200.10
C SER A 359 22.53 -49.71 -201.07
N ARG A 360 21.94 -48.69 -201.72
CA ARG A 360 21.00 -48.87 -202.84
C ARG A 360 21.71 -48.85 -204.20
N GLY A 361 22.10 -50.03 -204.69
CA GLY A 361 22.69 -50.19 -206.03
C GLY A 361 21.74 -49.80 -207.18
N LYS A 362 22.24 -49.06 -208.17
CA LYS A 362 21.48 -48.54 -209.32
C LYS A 362 21.83 -49.33 -210.58
N ILE A 363 20.85 -50.00 -211.19
CA ILE A 363 21.04 -50.77 -212.43
C ILE A 363 20.83 -49.83 -213.63
N GLU A 364 21.87 -49.63 -214.44
CA GLU A 364 21.79 -48.79 -215.64
C GLU A 364 21.04 -49.48 -216.78
N ALA A 365 20.29 -48.69 -217.55
CA ALA A 365 19.40 -49.16 -218.61
C ALA A 365 20.11 -49.93 -219.75
N SER A 366 21.44 -49.79 -219.90
CA SER A 366 22.25 -50.58 -220.83
C SER A 366 22.31 -52.07 -220.49
N PHE A 367 21.99 -52.45 -219.25
CA PHE A 367 21.97 -53.84 -218.78
C PHE A 367 20.93 -54.69 -219.51
N PHE A 368 19.75 -54.14 -219.80
CA PHE A 368 18.65 -54.89 -220.44
C PHE A 368 18.80 -55.05 -221.96
N GLN A 369 19.70 -54.31 -222.61
CA GLN A 369 19.98 -54.47 -224.05
C GLN A 369 20.87 -55.69 -224.37
N ARG A 370 21.43 -56.37 -223.35
CA ARG A 370 22.31 -57.54 -223.51
C ARG A 370 21.58 -58.89 -223.61
N PHE A 371 20.29 -58.96 -223.32
CA PHE A 371 19.53 -60.22 -223.32
C PHE A 371 18.65 -60.35 -224.57
N GLY A 372 18.65 -61.53 -225.21
CA GLY A 372 17.74 -61.87 -226.31
C GLY A 372 18.22 -61.56 -227.73
N ARG A 373 19.51 -61.26 -227.95
CA ARG A 373 20.05 -60.96 -229.29
C ARG A 373 20.43 -62.15 -230.17
N SER A 374 20.11 -63.39 -229.79
CA SER A 374 20.24 -64.49 -230.74
C SER A 374 19.21 -65.58 -230.51
N TYR A 375 18.43 -65.85 -231.57
CA TYR A 375 17.96 -67.18 -231.91
C TYR A 375 19.17 -68.14 -231.99
N ARG A 376 19.05 -69.43 -231.71
CA ARG A 376 17.84 -70.29 -231.71
C ARG A 376 16.76 -69.98 -230.70
#